data_AF-A0A243RCG4-F1
#
_entry.id   AF-A0A243RCG4-F1
#
_cell.length_a   1.000
_cell.length_b   1.000
_cell.length_c   1.000
_cell.angle_alpha   90.00
_cell.angle_beta   90.00
_cell.angle_gamma   90.00
#
_symmetry.space_group_name_H-M   'P 1'
#
loop_
_entity.id
_entity.type
_entity.pdbx_description
1 polymer ?
#
loop_
_entity_poly.entity_id
_entity_poly.type
_entity_poly.pdbx_seq_one_letter_code
_entity_poly.pdbx_strand_id
1 'polypeptide(L)'
;MQVAEAIGAALGVPLPYVQIPIEAIRGLSEDFAYANQWLNERGYRADIAATRRIHPAAMDFHTWLERTGAAQISAFLDSARTTGQDA
;
A
#
# COMPACT_ATOMS: atom_id res chain seq x y z
N MET A 1 -8.98 -6.17 -7.31
CA MET A 1 -8.09 -5.60 -8.35
C MET A 1 -7.99 -4.10 -8.08
N GLN A 2 -7.16 -3.62 -7.12
CA GLN A 2 -7.27 -2.18 -6.76
C GLN A 2 -5.97 -1.47 -6.37
N VAL A 3 -5.20 -1.89 -5.36
CA VAL A 3 -4.12 -1.03 -4.82
C VAL A 3 -2.98 -0.78 -5.82
N ALA A 4 -2.31 -1.83 -6.31
CA ALA A 4 -1.19 -1.69 -7.23
C ALA A 4 -1.61 -1.00 -8.53
N GLU A 5 -2.80 -1.30 -9.04
CA GLU A 5 -3.37 -0.66 -10.21
C GLU A 5 -3.70 0.82 -9.98
N ALA A 6 -4.32 1.18 -8.85
CA ALA A 6 -4.64 2.57 -8.53
C ALA A 6 -3.37 3.41 -8.37
N ILE A 7 -2.33 2.85 -7.75
CA ILE A 7 -1.01 3.48 -7.67
C ILE A 7 -0.41 3.62 -9.08
N GLY A 8 -0.39 2.54 -9.87
CA GLY A 8 0.13 2.56 -11.24
C GLY A 8 -0.58 3.60 -12.12
N ALA A 9 -1.90 3.69 -12.03
CA ALA A 9 -2.70 4.70 -12.72
C ALA A 9 -2.38 6.11 -12.24
N ALA A 10 -2.28 6.34 -10.92
CA ALA A 10 -1.95 7.64 -10.35
C ALA A 10 -0.52 8.11 -10.71
N LEU A 11 0.40 7.17 -10.93
CA LEU A 11 1.78 7.45 -11.32
C LEU A 11 2.01 7.41 -12.85
N GLY A 12 1.04 6.92 -13.63
CA GLY A 12 1.19 6.73 -15.07
C GLY A 12 2.18 5.62 -15.47
N VAL A 13 2.39 4.62 -14.62
CA VAL A 13 3.35 3.53 -14.85
C VAL A 13 2.70 2.16 -14.61
N PRO A 14 3.08 1.10 -15.37
CA PRO A 14 2.65 -0.25 -15.08
C PRO A 14 3.17 -0.72 -13.71
N LEU A 15 2.26 -1.14 -12.83
CA LEU A 15 2.61 -1.64 -11.50
C LEU A 15 1.84 -2.94 -11.21
N PRO A 16 2.38 -4.11 -11.58
CA PRO A 16 1.73 -5.38 -11.31
C PRO A 16 1.83 -5.73 -9.83
N TYR A 17 0.75 -6.29 -9.28
CA TYR A 17 0.80 -6.91 -7.96
C TYR A 17 1.51 -8.26 -8.02
N VAL A 18 2.44 -8.48 -7.11
CA VAL A 18 3.11 -9.78 -6.91
C VAL A 18 2.89 -10.19 -5.46
N GLN A 19 2.28 -11.36 -5.26
CA GLN A 19 2.10 -11.92 -3.93
C GLN A 19 3.41 -12.54 -3.44
N ILE A 20 3.84 -12.16 -2.23
CA ILE A 20 5.00 -12.74 -1.57
C ILE A 20 4.50 -13.90 -0.68
N PRO A 21 5.10 -15.11 -0.77
CA PRO A 21 4.77 -16.22 0.13
C PRO A 21 5.02 -15.85 1.59
N ILE A 22 4.12 -16.27 2.49
CA ILE A 22 4.21 -15.87 3.90
C ILE A 22 5.46 -16.45 4.57
N GLU A 23 5.94 -17.59 4.11
CA GLU A 23 7.17 -18.24 4.55
C GLU A 23 8.41 -17.41 4.19
N ALA A 24 8.40 -16.73 3.04
CA ALA A 24 9.48 -15.82 2.66
C ALA A 24 9.51 -14.59 3.58
N ILE A 25 8.34 -14.05 3.95
CA ILE A 25 8.23 -12.96 4.93
C ILE A 25 8.71 -13.42 6.31
N ARG A 26 8.33 -14.63 6.72
CA ARG A 26 8.72 -15.25 7.99
C ARG A 26 10.22 -15.44 8.12
N GLY A 27 10.91 -15.76 7.01
CA GLY A 27 12.37 -15.82 6.97
C GLY A 27 13.08 -14.50 7.28
N LEU A 28 12.38 -13.36 7.18
CA LEU A 28 12.89 -12.02 7.52
C LEU A 28 12.45 -11.57 8.92
N SER A 29 11.17 -11.79 9.26
CA SER A 29 10.60 -11.41 10.56
C SER A 29 9.33 -12.19 10.88
N GLU A 30 9.34 -12.88 12.01
CA GLU A 30 8.21 -13.66 12.52
C GLU A 30 7.00 -12.75 12.86
N ASP A 31 7.22 -11.65 13.57
CA ASP A 31 6.15 -10.70 13.93
C ASP A 31 5.48 -10.10 12.69
N PHE A 32 6.28 -9.76 11.67
CA PHE A 32 5.75 -9.22 10.44
C PHE A 32 4.98 -10.26 9.64
N ALA A 33 5.45 -11.51 9.62
CA ALA A 33 4.71 -12.61 9.00
C ALA A 33 3.40 -12.87 9.73
N TYR A 34 3.38 -12.86 11.06
CA TYR A 34 2.15 -13.03 11.84
C TYR A 34 1.09 -11.97 11.48
N ALA A 35 1.49 -10.70 11.44
CA ALA A 35 0.58 -9.60 11.09
C ALA A 35 0.02 -9.72 9.67
N ASN A 36 0.88 -10.03 8.68
CA ASN A 36 0.45 -10.20 7.29
C ASN A 36 -0.42 -11.45 7.10
N GLN A 37 -0.12 -12.54 7.79
CA GLN A 37 -0.94 -13.75 7.77
C GLN A 37 -2.35 -13.47 8.30
N TRP A 38 -2.45 -12.78 9.44
CA TRP A 38 -3.74 -12.34 9.98
C TRP A 38 -4.50 -11.43 8.99
N LEU A 39 -3.80 -10.53 8.31
CA LEU A 39 -4.40 -9.64 7.30
C LEU A 39 -4.98 -10.43 6.12
N ASN A 40 -4.26 -11.44 5.65
CA ASN A 40 -4.68 -12.31 4.53
C ASN A 40 -5.89 -13.19 4.89
N GLU A 41 -5.95 -13.69 6.13
CA GLU A 41 -6.99 -14.62 6.56
C GLU A 41 -8.25 -13.93 7.09
N ARG A 42 -8.10 -12.78 7.77
CA ARG A 42 -9.19 -12.13 8.53
C ARG A 42 -9.42 -10.69 8.12
N GLY A 43 -8.34 -9.91 8.04
CA GLY A 43 -8.37 -8.49 7.70
C GLY A 43 -9.09 -7.61 8.72
N TYR A 44 -9.09 -6.30 8.45
CA TYR A 44 -9.82 -5.31 9.25
C TYR A 44 -11.33 -5.35 8.95
N ARG A 45 -12.14 -4.97 9.96
CA ARG A 45 -13.61 -4.90 9.87
C ARG A 45 -14.15 -3.54 10.33
N ALA A 46 -13.53 -2.47 9.84
CA ALA A 46 -13.97 -1.12 10.15
C ALA A 46 -15.30 -0.78 9.45
N ASP A 47 -16.20 -0.11 10.14
CA ASP A 47 -17.41 0.46 9.53
C ASP A 47 -17.08 1.80 8.85
N ILE A 48 -16.71 1.72 7.57
CA ILE A 48 -16.33 2.90 6.77
C ILE A 48 -17.49 3.89 6.63
N ALA A 49 -18.73 3.41 6.60
CA ALA A 49 -19.90 4.29 6.50
C ALA A 49 -20.09 5.07 7.81
N ALA A 50 -19.96 4.41 8.97
CA ALA A 50 -19.96 5.10 10.25
C ALA A 50 -18.79 6.08 10.39
N THR A 51 -17.57 5.68 9.98
CA THR A 51 -16.40 6.57 10.00
C THR A 51 -16.67 7.85 9.22
N ARG A 52 -17.25 7.75 8.00
CA ARG A 52 -17.56 8.92 7.18
C ARG A 52 -18.71 9.76 7.72
N ARG A 53 -19.66 9.18 8.45
CA ARG A 53 -20.68 9.97 9.16
C ARG A 53 -20.06 10.83 10.27
N ILE A 54 -19.07 10.29 10.99
CA ILE A 54 -18.38 11.03 12.08
C ILE A 54 -17.39 12.05 11.50
N HIS A 55 -16.65 11.67 10.46
CA HIS A 55 -15.68 12.52 9.79
C HIS A 55 -15.89 12.49 8.26
N PRO A 56 -16.74 13.40 7.73
CA PRO A 56 -17.08 13.42 6.30
C PRO A 56 -15.89 13.67 5.36
N ALA A 57 -14.82 14.29 5.86
CA ALA A 57 -13.61 14.57 5.09
C ALA A 57 -12.62 13.39 5.03
N ALA A 58 -12.96 12.23 5.62
CA ALA A 58 -12.15 11.02 5.52
C ALA A 58 -11.98 10.61 4.05
N MET A 59 -10.74 10.71 3.55
CA MET A 59 -10.41 10.36 2.17
C MET A 59 -10.58 8.87 1.93
N ASP A 60 -11.03 8.50 0.72
CA ASP A 60 -10.75 7.18 0.20
C ASP A 60 -9.33 7.11 -0.39
N PHE A 61 -8.94 5.92 -0.81
CA PHE A 61 -7.60 5.68 -1.32
C PHE A 61 -7.29 6.50 -2.59
N HIS A 62 -8.25 6.65 -3.50
CA HIS A 62 -8.05 7.42 -4.74
C HIS A 62 -7.87 8.91 -4.46
N THR A 63 -8.73 9.49 -3.60
CA THR A 63 -8.63 10.90 -3.20
C THR A 63 -7.30 11.15 -2.47
N TRP A 64 -6.85 10.21 -1.64
CA TRP A 64 -5.55 10.31 -1.00
C TRP A 64 -4.40 10.26 -2.02
N LEU A 65 -4.42 9.33 -2.97
CA LEU A 65 -3.42 9.24 -4.03
C LEU A 65 -3.33 10.55 -4.83
N GLU A 66 -4.47 11.10 -5.24
CA GLU A 66 -4.54 12.35 -6.01
C GLU A 66 -3.97 13.53 -5.23
N ARG A 67 -4.33 13.67 -3.95
CA ARG A 67 -3.96 14.85 -3.15
C ARG A 67 -2.54 14.81 -2.62
N THR A 68 -2.04 13.64 -2.23
CA THR A 68 -0.75 13.52 -1.53
C THR A 68 0.00 12.21 -1.79
N GLY A 69 -0.70 11.09 -1.89
CA GLY A 69 -0.10 9.75 -1.90
C GLY A 69 0.77 9.47 -3.11
N ALA A 70 0.34 9.87 -4.32
CA ALA A 70 1.13 9.64 -5.53
C ALA A 70 2.47 10.36 -5.48
N ALA A 71 2.50 11.62 -5.03
CA ALA A 71 3.73 12.38 -4.88
C ALA A 71 4.70 11.73 -3.87
N GLN A 72 4.19 11.23 -2.75
CA GLN A 72 5.00 10.54 -1.74
C GLN A 72 5.60 9.24 -2.27
N ILE A 73 4.79 8.43 -2.98
CA ILE A 73 5.25 7.17 -3.56
C ILE A 73 6.29 7.46 -4.66
N SER A 74 6.07 8.46 -5.51
CA SER A 74 7.05 8.85 -6.54
C SER A 74 8.39 9.22 -5.92
N ALA A 75 8.38 10.09 -4.90
CA ALA A 75 9.60 10.50 -4.20
C ALA A 75 10.35 9.31 -3.57
N PHE A 76 9.62 8.36 -2.98
CA PHE A 76 10.21 7.14 -2.45
C PHE A 76 10.88 6.32 -3.56
N LEU A 77 10.19 6.06 -4.67
CA LEU A 77 10.74 5.29 -5.79
C LEU A 77 11.95 5.97 -6.43
N ASP A 78 11.95 7.30 -6.49
CA ASP A 78 13.10 8.06 -7.00
C ASP A 78 14.31 7.95 -6.09
N SER A 79 14.11 8.01 -4.77
CA SER A 79 15.20 7.82 -3.80
C SER A 79 15.80 6.41 -3.86
N ALA A 80 14.96 5.37 -3.97
CA ALA A 80 15.41 3.99 -4.05
C ALA A 80 16.25 3.71 -5.31
N ARG A 81 15.92 4.38 -6.43
CA ARG A 81 16.70 4.28 -7.66
C ARG A 81 18.08 4.89 -7.51
N THR A 82 18.18 6.06 -6.89
CA THR A 82 19.45 6.73 -6.64
C THR A 82 20.35 5.88 -5.73
N THR A 83 19.82 5.35 -4.62
CA THR A 83 20.60 4.48 -3.71
C THR A 83 21.06 3.18 -4.38
N GLY A 84 20.27 2.61 -5.29
CA GLY A 84 20.65 1.41 -6.04
C GLY A 84 21.62 1.66 -7.20
N GLN A 85 21.81 2.90 -7.65
CA GLN A 85 22.79 3.26 -8.68
C GLN A 85 24.18 3.54 -8.10
N ASP A 86 24.26 3.81 -6.80
CA ASP A 86 25.50 4.11 -6.06
C ASP A 86 26.09 2.88 -5.32
N ALA A 87 25.54 1.68 -5.52
CA ALA A 87 25.96 0.42 -4.91
C ALA A 87 26.45 -0.59 -5.95
#